data_AF-A0A927U9T8-F1
#
_entry.id   AF-A0A927U9T8-F1
#
_cell.length_a   1.000
_cell.length_b   1.000
_cell.length_c   1.000
_cell.angle_alpha   90.00
_cell.angle_beta   90.00
_cell.angle_gamma   90.00
#
_symmetry.space_group_name_H-M   'P 1'
#
loop_
_entity.id
_entity.type
_entity.pdbx_description
1 polymer ?
#
loop_
_entity_poly.entity_id
_entity_poly.type
_entity_poly.pdbx_seq_one_letter_code
_entity_poly.pdbx_strand_id
1 'polypeptide(L)'
;MKTIRMHYRIYDSIVAYAKEHLPEEACGLVAGTENDGKIEVKKIYYLENKDHATDHFTLDPKDQMVAIKDMRKEGLKPLGNWHSHPESPSRPSVEDIKLAFDSKASYMILSLMAENPVLNSFHIEDGQYEKEDLRIFSDEYYF
;
A
#
# COMPACT_ATOMS: atom_id res chain seq x y z
N MET A 1 1.75 -4.11 19.50
CA MET A 1 1.03 -3.66 18.30
C MET A 1 2.06 -3.08 17.36
N LYS A 2 2.13 -3.58 16.12
CA LYS A 2 3.07 -3.11 15.10
C LYS A 2 2.64 -1.70 14.69
N THR A 3 3.55 -0.72 14.75
CA THR A 3 3.26 0.65 14.31
C THR A 3 3.97 0.88 12.98
N ILE A 4 3.20 1.34 11.99
CA ILE A 4 3.69 1.68 10.66
C ILE A 4 3.72 3.19 10.56
N ARG A 5 4.87 3.75 10.19
CA ARG A 5 5.03 5.20 9.99
C ARG A 5 5.28 5.49 8.52
N MET A 6 4.62 6.52 7.99
CA MET A 6 4.77 6.99 6.62
C MET A 6 4.90 8.51 6.63
N HIS A 7 5.88 9.05 5.91
CA HIS A 7 5.99 10.50 5.74
C HIS A 7 4.88 11.02 4.79
N TYR A 8 4.29 12.18 5.07
CA TYR A 8 3.13 12.71 4.33
C TYR A 8 3.37 12.80 2.82
N ARG A 9 4.58 13.14 2.39
CA ARG A 9 4.94 13.18 0.95
C ARG A 9 4.79 11.85 0.23
N ILE A 10 4.97 10.72 0.93
CA ILE A 10 4.72 9.40 0.37
C ILE A 10 3.22 9.21 0.17
N TYR A 11 2.42 9.53 1.20
CA TYR A 11 0.95 9.50 1.09
C TYR A 11 0.44 10.38 -0.06
N ASP A 12 0.91 11.62 -0.17
CA ASP A 12 0.52 12.53 -1.26
C ASP A 12 0.87 11.95 -2.63
N SER A 13 2.04 11.31 -2.76
CA SER A 13 2.43 10.66 -4.00
C SER A 13 1.52 9.48 -4.37
N ILE A 14 1.10 8.69 -3.37
CA ILE A 14 0.15 7.57 -3.57
C ILE A 14 -1.19 8.13 -4.05
N VAL A 15 -1.68 9.19 -3.40
CA VAL A 15 -2.95 9.85 -3.75
C VAL A 15 -2.91 10.43 -5.15
N ALA A 16 -1.83 11.13 -5.50
CA ALA A 16 -1.67 11.72 -6.83
C ALA A 16 -1.69 10.64 -7.91
N TYR A 17 -0.89 9.58 -7.73
CA TYR A 17 -0.84 8.48 -8.66
C TYR A 17 -2.20 7.79 -8.82
N ALA A 18 -2.88 7.47 -7.71
CA ALA A 18 -4.19 6.82 -7.77
C ALA A 18 -5.24 7.67 -8.50
N LYS A 19 -5.23 9.00 -8.30
CA LYS A 19 -6.15 9.91 -9.01
C LYS A 19 -5.88 9.99 -10.51
N GLU A 20 -4.61 9.92 -10.92
CA GLU A 20 -4.21 9.92 -12.34
C GLU A 20 -4.60 8.63 -13.07
N HIS A 21 -4.79 7.53 -12.34
CA HIS A 21 -5.08 6.20 -12.91
C HIS A 21 -6.57 5.81 -12.81
N LEU A 22 -7.43 6.72 -12.37
CA LEU A 22 -8.88 6.49 -12.43
C LEU A 22 -9.33 6.21 -13.89
N PRO A 23 -10.27 5.28 -14.10
CA PRO A 23 -11.07 4.57 -13.09
C PRO A 23 -10.46 3.25 -12.58
N GLU A 24 -9.26 2.89 -13.02
CA GLU A 24 -8.60 1.63 -12.65
C GLU A 24 -8.13 1.65 -11.18
N GLU A 25 -8.03 0.48 -10.56
CA GLU A 25 -7.28 0.35 -9.31
C GLU A 25 -5.80 0.56 -9.62
N ALA A 26 -5.22 1.63 -9.07
CA ALA A 26 -3.79 1.79 -9.00
C ALA A 26 -3.22 0.82 -7.96
N CYS A 27 -2.03 0.27 -8.21
CA CYS A 27 -1.45 -0.75 -7.33
C CYS A 27 0.08 -0.71 -7.31
N GLY A 28 0.66 -1.47 -6.37
CA GLY A 28 2.11 -1.64 -6.33
C GLY A 28 2.65 -2.21 -5.03
N LEU A 29 3.95 -1.98 -4.77
CA LEU A 29 4.65 -2.53 -3.62
C LEU A 29 5.09 -1.44 -2.64
N VAL A 30 5.11 -1.81 -1.36
CA VAL A 30 5.54 -0.96 -0.25
C VAL A 30 6.91 -1.42 0.23
N ALA A 31 7.86 -0.50 0.33
CA ALA A 31 9.21 -0.78 0.80
C ALA A 31 9.63 0.14 1.94
N GLY A 32 10.46 -0.38 2.83
CA GLY A 32 10.91 0.38 3.98
C GLY A 32 11.85 -0.38 4.89
N THR A 33 11.87 0.04 6.14
CA THR A 33 12.71 -0.57 7.18
C THR A 33 11.84 -1.12 8.29
N GLU A 34 12.36 -2.12 8.99
CA GLU A 34 11.72 -2.72 10.16
C GLU A 34 12.78 -2.95 11.24
N ASN A 35 12.60 -2.30 12.38
CA ASN A 35 13.46 -2.41 13.56
C ASN A 35 12.57 -2.56 14.81
N ASP A 36 12.72 -3.66 15.56
CA ASP A 36 12.00 -3.92 16.81
C ASP A 36 10.47 -3.71 16.73
N GLY A 37 9.85 -4.19 15.66
CA GLY A 37 8.40 -4.07 15.43
C GLY A 37 7.92 -2.67 15.02
N LYS A 38 8.84 -1.73 14.78
CA LYS A 38 8.56 -0.43 14.18
C LYS A 38 8.86 -0.48 12.69
N ILE A 39 7.83 -0.29 11.88
CA ILE A 39 7.95 -0.19 10.42
C ILE A 39 8.01 1.28 10.04
N GLU A 40 8.91 1.61 9.13
CA GLU A 40 8.93 2.91 8.47
C GLU A 40 8.90 2.71 6.95
N VAL A 41 7.83 3.19 6.30
CA VAL A 41 7.73 3.22 4.85
C VAL A 41 8.71 4.25 4.30
N LYS A 42 9.59 3.81 3.42
CA LYS A 42 10.61 4.67 2.79
C LYS A 42 10.34 4.91 1.31
N LYS A 43 9.68 3.98 0.64
CA LYS A 43 9.48 4.04 -0.82
C LYS A 43 8.23 3.27 -1.23
N ILE A 44 7.55 3.80 -2.23
CA ILE A 44 6.44 3.14 -2.94
C ILE A 44 6.92 2.82 -4.34
N TYR A 45 6.65 1.61 -4.78
CA TYR A 45 6.81 1.19 -6.16
C TYR A 45 5.44 1.17 -6.80
N TYR A 46 5.25 2.03 -7.79
CA TYR A 46 4.06 2.07 -8.63
C TYR A 46 4.19 1.03 -9.73
N LEU A 47 3.23 0.12 -9.80
CA LEU A 47 3.20 -0.96 -10.78
C LEU A 47 1.92 -0.88 -11.58
N GLU A 48 1.97 -1.36 -12.82
CA GLU A 48 0.79 -1.43 -13.67
C GLU A 48 -0.16 -2.52 -13.20
N ASN A 49 -1.44 -2.18 -13.07
CA ASN A 49 -2.49 -3.17 -12.93
C ASN A 49 -2.71 -3.85 -14.30
N LYS A 50 -2.27 -5.10 -14.44
CA LYS A 50 -2.36 -5.82 -15.73
C LYS A 50 -3.79 -6.15 -16.15
N ASP A 51 -4.73 -6.15 -15.22
CA ASP A 51 -6.13 -6.41 -15.51
C ASP A 51 -6.87 -5.15 -15.95
N HIS A 52 -6.27 -3.96 -15.75
CA HIS A 52 -6.91 -2.65 -15.99
C HIS A 52 -8.32 -2.58 -15.40
N ALA A 53 -8.50 -3.22 -14.24
CA ALA A 53 -9.78 -3.38 -13.58
C ALA A 53 -9.99 -2.31 -12.50
N THR A 54 -11.24 -2.10 -12.12
CA THR A 54 -11.67 -1.06 -11.18
C THR A 54 -11.89 -1.57 -9.75
N ASP A 55 -11.83 -2.88 -9.55
CA ASP A 55 -12.18 -3.59 -8.30
C ASP A 55 -11.25 -4.76 -7.95
N HIS A 56 -10.17 -4.94 -8.71
CA HIS A 56 -9.09 -5.87 -8.44
C HIS A 56 -7.82 -5.47 -9.21
N PHE A 57 -6.70 -6.09 -8.84
CA PHE A 57 -5.44 -5.91 -9.55
C PHE A 57 -4.61 -7.19 -9.66
N THR A 58 -3.84 -7.27 -10.76
CA THR A 58 -2.78 -8.27 -10.93
C THR A 58 -1.46 -7.58 -11.21
N LEU A 59 -0.43 -7.93 -10.43
CA LEU A 59 0.94 -7.45 -10.63
C LEU A 59 1.74 -8.43 -11.48
N ASP A 60 2.41 -7.93 -12.52
CA ASP A 60 3.34 -8.74 -13.32
C ASP A 60 4.51 -9.25 -12.46
N PRO A 61 4.75 -10.58 -12.39
CA PRO A 61 5.85 -11.15 -11.62
C PRO A 61 7.23 -10.58 -12.00
N LYS A 62 7.42 -10.18 -13.26
CA LYS A 62 8.66 -9.56 -13.74
C LYS A 62 8.87 -8.20 -13.11
N ASP A 63 7.83 -7.37 -13.07
CA ASP A 63 7.91 -6.02 -12.51
C ASP A 63 8.05 -6.07 -10.98
N GLN A 64 7.36 -7.01 -10.33
CA GLN A 64 7.57 -7.32 -8.90
C GLN A 64 9.03 -7.70 -8.63
N MET A 65 9.63 -8.57 -9.45
CA MET A 65 11.02 -8.99 -9.29
C MET A 65 12.01 -7.83 -9.49
N VAL A 66 11.72 -6.92 -10.42
CA VAL A 66 12.52 -5.70 -10.62
C VAL A 66 12.45 -4.81 -9.39
N ALA A 67 11.25 -4.55 -8.86
CA ALA A 67 11.05 -3.76 -7.65
C ALA A 67 11.76 -4.38 -6.44
N ILE A 68 11.62 -5.69 -6.22
CA ILE A 68 12.29 -6.40 -5.10
C ILE A 68 13.82 -6.33 -5.23
N LYS A 69 14.37 -6.43 -6.43
CA LYS A 69 15.82 -6.27 -6.66
C LYS A 69 16.29 -4.85 -6.31
N ASP A 70 15.52 -3.84 -6.69
CA ASP A 70 15.81 -2.44 -6.36
C ASP A 70 15.74 -2.20 -4.84
N MET A 71 14.71 -2.73 -4.16
CA MET A 71 14.61 -2.66 -2.70
C MET A 71 15.87 -3.20 -2.03
N ARG A 72 16.34 -4.39 -2.44
CA ARG A 72 17.57 -5.00 -1.90
C ARG A 72 18.80 -4.13 -2.14
N LYS A 73 18.92 -3.52 -3.33
CA LYS A 73 20.03 -2.63 -3.68
C LYS A 73 20.04 -1.37 -2.79
N GLU A 74 18.87 -0.86 -2.42
CA GLU A 74 18.72 0.29 -1.53
C GLU A 74 18.76 -0.09 -0.03
N GLY A 75 18.92 -1.37 0.31
CA GLY A 75 18.88 -1.85 1.69
C GLY A 75 17.49 -1.81 2.33
N LEU A 76 16.43 -1.71 1.52
CA LEU A 76 15.04 -1.74 1.93
C LEU A 76 14.49 -3.17 1.94
N LYS A 77 13.50 -3.40 2.81
CA LYS A 77 12.72 -4.64 2.86
C LYS A 77 11.38 -4.44 2.15
N PRO A 78 10.84 -5.48 1.49
CA PRO A 78 9.43 -5.50 1.11
C PRO A 78 8.59 -5.52 2.38
N LEU A 79 7.65 -4.59 2.50
CA LEU A 79 6.72 -4.49 3.63
C LEU A 79 5.34 -5.03 3.29
N GLY A 80 4.99 -5.06 2.01
CA GLY A 80 3.71 -5.53 1.51
C GLY A 80 3.36 -4.87 0.18
N ASN A 81 2.06 -4.75 -0.08
CA ASN A 81 1.53 -4.12 -1.30
C ASN A 81 0.58 -2.98 -0.92
N TRP A 82 0.24 -2.19 -1.93
CA TRP A 82 -0.81 -1.20 -1.82
C TRP A 82 -1.67 -1.22 -3.07
N HIS A 83 -2.93 -0.82 -2.91
CA HIS A 83 -3.83 -0.56 -4.02
C HIS A 83 -4.85 0.51 -3.66
N SER A 84 -5.49 1.09 -4.68
CA SER A 84 -6.57 2.05 -4.52
C SER A 84 -7.91 1.42 -4.82
N HIS A 85 -8.92 1.75 -4.02
CA HIS A 85 -10.33 1.57 -4.32
C HIS A 85 -10.89 2.88 -4.90
N PRO A 86 -11.22 2.93 -6.21
CA PRO A 86 -11.77 4.11 -6.86
C PRO A 86 -13.08 4.59 -6.23
N GLU A 87 -13.99 3.67 -5.94
CA GLU A 87 -15.37 3.98 -5.54
C GLU A 87 -15.81 3.32 -4.23
N SER A 88 -14.92 2.59 -3.55
CA SER A 88 -15.26 1.84 -2.33
C SER A 88 -14.42 2.26 -1.11
N PRO A 89 -14.88 1.98 0.14
CA PRO A 89 -14.17 2.40 1.35
C PRO A 89 -12.80 1.74 1.49
N SER A 90 -11.94 2.35 2.32
CA SER A 90 -10.59 1.85 2.64
C SER A 90 -10.68 0.71 3.67
N ARG A 91 -11.05 -0.47 3.17
CA ARG A 91 -11.09 -1.75 3.89
C ARG A 91 -10.91 -2.89 2.89
N PRO A 92 -10.38 -4.06 3.28
CA PRO A 92 -10.22 -5.18 2.35
C PRO A 92 -11.56 -5.61 1.74
N SER A 93 -11.57 -5.78 0.42
CA SER A 93 -12.65 -6.42 -0.32
C SER A 93 -12.64 -7.94 -0.08
N VAL A 94 -13.69 -8.64 -0.52
CA VAL A 94 -13.71 -10.11 -0.49
C VAL A 94 -12.60 -10.70 -1.35
N GLU A 95 -12.26 -10.04 -2.46
CA GLU A 95 -11.21 -10.49 -3.37
C GLU A 95 -9.82 -10.23 -2.79
N ASP A 96 -9.61 -9.08 -2.16
CA ASP A 96 -8.34 -8.76 -1.46
C ASP A 96 -8.00 -9.82 -0.42
N ILE A 97 -9.00 -10.25 0.37
CA ILE A 97 -8.82 -11.26 1.43
C ILE A 97 -8.44 -12.61 0.83
N LYS A 98 -9.03 -13.01 -0.30
CA LYS A 98 -8.71 -14.28 -0.97
C LYS A 98 -7.31 -14.28 -1.58
N LEU A 99 -6.88 -13.13 -2.09
CA LEU A 99 -5.59 -12.96 -2.78
C LEU A 99 -4.44 -12.62 -1.81
N ALA A 100 -4.74 -12.44 -0.53
CA ALA A 100 -3.76 -12.19 0.52
C ALA A 100 -3.00 -13.47 0.93
N PHE A 101 -1.99 -13.85 0.14
CA PHE A 101 -1.20 -15.07 0.38
C PHE A 101 0.03 -14.88 1.29
N ASP A 102 0.41 -13.64 1.63
CA ASP A 102 1.58 -13.36 2.45
C ASP A 102 1.17 -12.82 3.82
N SER A 103 1.19 -13.69 4.84
CA SER A 103 0.84 -13.32 6.21
C SER A 103 1.86 -12.40 6.89
N LYS A 104 2.95 -12.02 6.22
CA LYS A 104 3.89 -11.01 6.74
C LYS A 104 3.70 -9.64 6.10
N ALA A 105 2.89 -9.56 5.04
CA ALA A 105 2.65 -8.34 4.29
C ALA A 105 1.64 -7.43 5.00
N SER A 106 1.92 -6.14 4.98
CA SER A 106 0.94 -5.09 5.24
C SER A 106 0.23 -4.73 3.94
N TYR A 107 -1.10 -4.82 3.93
CA TYR A 107 -1.96 -4.52 2.78
C TYR A 107 -2.51 -3.10 2.93
N MET A 108 -1.95 -2.15 2.18
CA MET A 108 -2.35 -0.74 2.25
C MET A 108 -3.42 -0.41 1.22
N ILE A 109 -4.56 0.11 1.68
CA ILE A 109 -5.73 0.35 0.81
C ILE A 109 -6.07 1.84 0.85
N LEU A 110 -5.93 2.51 -0.30
CA LEU A 110 -6.36 3.90 -0.47
C LEU A 110 -7.79 3.94 -0.99
N SER A 111 -8.70 4.63 -0.31
CA SER A 111 -10.02 4.92 -0.85
C SER A 111 -10.09 6.32 -1.43
N LEU A 112 -10.66 6.43 -2.64
CA LEU A 112 -11.00 7.68 -3.31
C LEU A 112 -12.51 7.99 -3.27
N MET A 113 -13.30 7.18 -2.56
CA MET A 113 -14.77 7.31 -2.47
C MET A 113 -15.24 8.64 -1.84
N ALA A 114 -14.44 9.21 -0.93
CA ALA A 114 -14.73 10.46 -0.25
C ALA A 114 -13.90 11.61 -0.84
N GLU A 115 -14.34 12.85 -0.60
CA GLU A 115 -13.61 14.07 -1.00
C GLU A 115 -12.15 14.05 -0.53
N ASN A 116 -11.94 13.59 0.70
CA ASN A 116 -10.61 13.38 1.27
C ASN A 116 -10.25 11.89 1.18
N PRO A 117 -9.19 11.53 0.44
CA PRO A 117 -8.73 10.15 0.36
C PRO A 117 -8.37 9.58 1.74
N VAL A 118 -8.65 8.30 1.94
CA VAL A 118 -8.37 7.60 3.20
C VAL A 118 -7.45 6.43 2.93
N LEU A 119 -6.25 6.44 3.52
CA LEU A 119 -5.32 5.33 3.48
C LEU A 119 -5.33 4.58 4.81
N ASN A 120 -5.55 3.27 4.76
CA ASN A 120 -5.39 2.38 5.91
C ASN A 120 -4.46 1.22 5.55
N SER A 121 -3.91 0.56 6.57
CA SER A 121 -3.11 -0.66 6.42
C SER A 121 -3.78 -1.81 7.18
N PHE A 122 -3.72 -3.01 6.63
CA PHE A 122 -4.34 -4.20 7.18
C PHE A 122 -3.37 -5.37 7.19
N HIS A 123 -3.36 -6.11 8.30
CA HIS A 123 -2.83 -7.47 8.35
C HIS A 123 -3.95 -8.41 7.92
N ILE A 124 -3.67 -9.31 6.98
CA ILE A 124 -4.66 -10.29 6.49
C ILE A 124 -4.05 -11.68 6.63
N GLU A 125 -4.76 -12.56 7.34
CA GLU A 125 -4.31 -13.93 7.62
C GLU A 125 -5.53 -14.84 7.85
N ASP A 126 -5.51 -16.04 7.28
CA ASP A 126 -6.57 -17.05 7.42
C ASP A 126 -8.00 -16.52 7.12
N GLY A 127 -8.12 -15.64 6.13
CA GLY A 127 -9.39 -15.04 5.71
C GLY A 127 -9.94 -13.97 6.66
N GLN A 128 -9.18 -13.59 7.68
CA GLN A 128 -9.50 -12.51 8.61
C GLN A 128 -8.56 -11.33 8.39
N TYR A 129 -8.99 -10.14 8.80
CA TYR A 129 -8.15 -8.96 8.73
C TYR A 129 -8.23 -8.12 10.00
N GLU A 130 -7.11 -7.50 10.34
CA GLU A 130 -7.00 -6.53 11.44
C GLU A 130 -6.39 -5.23 10.91
N LYS A 131 -6.95 -4.10 11.36
CA LYS A 131 -6.42 -2.78 11.00
C LYS A 131 -5.12 -2.52 11.75
N GLU A 132 -4.07 -2.15 11.03
CA GLU A 132 -2.77 -1.77 11.59
C GLU A 132 -2.71 -0.28 11.97
N ASP A 133 -1.84 0.07 12.91
CA ASP A 133 -1.58 1.46 13.34
C ASP A 133 -0.68 2.18 12.34
N LEU A 134 -1.29 2.64 11.24
CA LEU A 134 -0.64 3.51 10.26
C LEU A 134 -0.68 4.96 10.73
N ARG A 135 0.50 5.55 10.91
CA ARG A 135 0.69 6.95 11.31
C ARG A 135 1.38 7.73 10.22
N ILE A 136 0.64 8.64 9.59
CA ILE A 136 1.19 9.61 8.64
C ILE A 136 1.77 10.78 9.43
N PHE A 137 3.03 11.13 9.18
CA PHE A 137 3.72 12.21 9.91
C PHE A 137 4.34 13.24 8.95
N SER A 138 4.59 14.43 9.48
CA SER A 138 5.33 15.51 8.83
C SER A 138 6.46 15.97 9.75
N ASP A 139 7.62 16.28 9.15
CA ASP A 139 8.71 16.98 9.84
C ASP A 139 8.48 18.51 9.89
N GLU A 140 7.53 18.99 9.08
CA GLU A 140 7.15 20.40 9.00
C GLU A 140 6.12 20.70 10.11
N TYR A 141 6.57 21.40 11.15
CA TYR A 141 5.68 22.06 12.10
C TYR A 141 5.12 23.31 11.42
N TYR A 142 3.86 23.26 10.99
CA TYR A 142 3.13 24.45 10.59
C TYR A 142 2.73 25.21 11.86
N PHE A 143 3.34 26.38 12.09
CA PHE A 143 2.99 27.34 13.15
C PHE A 143 1.71 28.09 12.81
#